data_AF-A0A1Q9XJ11-F1
#
_entry.id   AF-A0A1Q9XJ11-F1
#
_cell.length_a   1.000
_cell.length_b   1.000
_cell.length_c   1.000
_cell.angle_alpha   90.00
_cell.angle_beta   90.00
_cell.angle_gamma   90.00
#
_symmetry.space_group_name_H-M   'P 1'
#
loop_
_entity.id
_entity.type
_entity.pdbx_description
1 polymer ?
#
loop_
_entity_poly.entity_id
_entity_poly.type
_entity_poly.pdbx_seq_one_letter_code
_entity_poly.pdbx_strand_id
1 'polypeptide(L)'
;MNRDLKATAQALGLRDRELRSRLRELRILSTAGELLIGPRTEGRMFIDPRSRWNKNLNTYSHYGVVMTTEAGVAWLAEQLGITVTTKPPRQAGSQA
;
A
#
# COMPACT_ATOMS: atom_id res chain seq x y z
N MET A 1 -2.08 11.04 0.46
CA MET A 1 -3.08 10.14 -0.20
C MET A 1 -2.77 8.68 0.09
N ASN A 2 -3.76 7.85 0.43
CA ASN A 2 -3.57 6.42 0.71
C ASN A 2 -3.55 5.60 -0.59
N ARG A 3 -2.72 4.56 -0.66
CA ARG A 3 -2.49 3.73 -1.86
C ARG A 3 -2.66 2.26 -1.51
N ASP A 4 -3.24 1.47 -2.42
CA ASP A 4 -3.14 0.01 -2.28
C ASP A 4 -1.69 -0.46 -2.54
N LEU A 5 -1.40 -1.74 -2.29
CA LEU A 5 -0.05 -2.28 -2.50
C LEU A 5 0.43 -2.17 -3.96
N LYS A 6 -0.47 -2.22 -4.94
CA LYS A 6 -0.10 -2.10 -6.36
C LYS A 6 0.37 -0.68 -6.67
N ALA A 7 -0.39 0.33 -6.24
CA ALA A 7 -0.04 1.74 -6.38
C ALA A 7 1.17 2.12 -5.50
N THR A 8 1.34 1.48 -4.34
CA THR A 8 2.53 1.62 -3.50
C THR A 8 3.77 1.09 -4.22
N ALA A 9 3.69 -0.09 -4.86
CA ALA A 9 4.80 -0.64 -5.63
C ALA A 9 5.21 0.30 -6.77
N GLN A 10 4.24 0.87 -7.49
CA GLN A 10 4.52 1.86 -8.54
C GLN A 10 5.21 3.11 -7.99
N ALA A 11 4.77 3.63 -6.84
CA ALA A 11 5.40 4.78 -6.20
C ALA A 11 6.85 4.50 -5.76
N LEU A 12 7.17 3.25 -5.44
CA LEU A 12 8.51 2.79 -5.05
C LEU A 12 9.35 2.29 -6.24
N GLY A 13 8.83 2.33 -7.47
CA GLY A 13 9.54 1.83 -8.66
C GLY A 13 9.67 0.30 -8.73
N LEU A 14 8.81 -0.43 -8.01
CA LEU A 14 8.82 -1.90 -7.94
C LEU A 14 7.65 -2.53 -8.71
N ARG A 15 7.78 -3.82 -9.01
CA ARG A 15 6.64 -4.65 -9.44
C ARG A 15 5.79 -5.03 -8.22
N ASP A 16 4.46 -5.14 -8.38
CA ASP A 16 3.55 -5.52 -7.27
C ASP A 16 3.94 -6.85 -6.60
N ARG A 17 4.27 -7.88 -7.40
CA ARG A 17 4.72 -9.18 -6.87
C ARG A 17 6.03 -9.08 -6.08
N GLU A 18 6.94 -8.21 -6.52
CA GLU A 18 8.22 -7.99 -5.86
C GLU A 18 8.00 -7.32 -4.50
N LEU A 19 7.24 -6.22 -4.45
CA LEU A 19 6.89 -5.55 -3.20
C LEU A 19 6.25 -6.55 -2.21
N ARG A 20 5.25 -7.31 -2.65
CA ARG A 20 4.57 -8.29 -1.79
C ARG A 20 5.50 -9.39 -1.28
N SER A 21 6.54 -9.76 -2.03
CA SER A 21 7.54 -10.74 -1.57
C SER A 21 8.42 -10.14 -0.48
N ARG A 22 8.93 -8.92 -0.71
CA ARG A 22 9.71 -8.17 0.30
C ARG A 22 8.93 -7.92 1.58
N LEU A 23 7.65 -7.57 1.49
CA LEU A 23 6.81 -7.35 2.67
C LEU A 23 6.60 -8.64 3.49
N ARG A 24 6.59 -9.82 2.85
CA ARG A 24 6.57 -11.11 3.56
C ARG A 24 7.90 -11.41 4.23
N GLU A 25 9.03 -11.16 3.53
CA GLU A 25 10.39 -11.28 4.09
C GLU A 25 10.55 -10.42 5.35
N LEU A 26 10.04 -9.18 5.31
CA LEU A 26 10.06 -8.22 6.42
C LEU A 26 9.05 -8.51 7.54
N ARG A 27 8.23 -9.56 7.40
CA ARG A 27 7.12 -9.91 8.32
C ARG A 27 6.12 -8.76 8.53
N ILE A 28 5.86 -8.01 7.46
CA ILE A 28 4.77 -7.02 7.40
C ILE A 28 3.49 -7.67 6.88
N LEU A 29 3.64 -8.61 5.93
CA LEU A 29 2.55 -9.46 5.46
C LEU A 29 2.73 -10.90 5.95
N SER A 30 1.62 -11.58 6.20
CA SER A 30 1.58 -13.03 6.38
C SER A 30 1.91 -13.74 5.06
N THR A 31 2.19 -15.05 5.11
CA THR A 31 2.38 -15.87 3.90
C THR A 31 1.15 -15.76 2.98
N ALA A 32 -0.06 -15.71 3.56
CA ALA A 32 -1.32 -15.52 2.85
C ALA A 32 -1.50 -14.11 2.25
N GLY A 33 -0.64 -13.15 2.59
CA GLY A 33 -0.70 -11.77 2.10
C GLY A 33 -1.57 -10.83 2.93
N GLU A 34 -1.92 -11.23 4.15
CA GLU A 34 -2.67 -10.41 5.11
C GLU A 34 -1.72 -9.48 5.85
N LEU A 35 -2.20 -8.30 6.25
CA LEU A 35 -1.39 -7.37 7.04
C LEU A 35 -1.20 -7.91 8.47
N LEU A 36 0.05 -8.01 8.90
CA LEU A 36 0.39 -8.31 10.29
C LEU A 36 0.36 -7.00 11.09
N ILE A 37 -0.75 -6.77 11.78
CA ILE A 37 -0.99 -5.53 12.54
C ILE A 37 -0.09 -5.51 13.79
N GLY A 38 0.65 -4.42 13.98
CA GLY A 38 1.41 -4.17 15.19
C GLY A 38 2.13 -2.81 15.16
N PRO A 39 3.00 -2.52 16.13
CA PRO A 39 3.67 -1.22 16.25
C PRO A 39 4.48 -0.80 15.01
N ARG A 40 4.95 -1.77 14.21
CA ARG A 40 5.65 -1.49 12.95
C ARG A 40 4.71 -0.98 11.85
N THR A 41 3.46 -1.42 11.82
CA THR A 41 2.49 -1.07 10.77
C THR A 41 1.50 0.01 11.20
N GLU A 42 1.37 0.25 12.50
CA GLU A 42 0.49 1.26 13.09
C GLU A 42 0.76 2.66 12.50
N GLY A 43 -0.31 3.35 12.07
CA GLY A 43 -0.24 4.66 11.38
C GLY A 43 0.37 4.63 9.96
N ARG A 44 0.96 3.50 9.54
CA ARG A 44 1.65 3.33 8.25
C ARG A 44 0.83 2.52 7.26
N MET A 45 0.11 1.51 7.73
CA MET A 45 -0.68 0.60 6.92
C MET A 45 -1.98 0.23 7.64
N PHE A 46 -3.02 -0.04 6.87
CA PHE A 46 -4.31 -0.47 7.38
C PHE A 46 -5.01 -1.38 6.38
N ILE A 47 -6.10 -2.02 6.81
CA ILE A 47 -6.95 -2.82 5.95
C ILE A 47 -8.19 -2.01 5.61
N ASP A 48 -8.46 -1.84 4.32
CA ASP A 48 -9.69 -1.26 3.78
C ASP A 48 -10.67 -2.40 3.43
N PRO A 49 -11.73 -2.63 4.23
CA PRO A 49 -12.71 -3.66 3.95
C PRO A 49 -13.55 -3.29 2.74
N ARG A 50 -13.59 -4.17 1.74
CA ARG A 50 -14.34 -4.00 0.51
C ARG A 50 -15.33 -5.13 0.31
N SER A 51 -16.36 -4.82 -0.47
CA SER A 51 -17.39 -5.76 -0.86
C SER A 51 -17.57 -5.71 -2.36
N ARG A 52 -17.75 -6.86 -3.00
CA ARG A 52 -18.13 -6.95 -4.43
C ARG A 52 -19.28 -7.92 -4.59
N TRP A 53 -20.20 -7.61 -5.50
CA TRP A 53 -21.20 -8.58 -5.91
C TRP A 53 -20.52 -9.77 -6.59
N ASN A 54 -20.82 -10.98 -6.14
CA ASN A 54 -20.33 -12.22 -6.71
C ASN A 54 -21.48 -12.97 -7.38
N LYS A 55 -21.51 -12.89 -8.72
CA LYS A 55 -22.57 -13.51 -9.53
C LYS A 55 -22.66 -15.02 -9.35
N ASN A 56 -21.54 -15.71 -9.09
CA ASN A 56 -21.51 -17.17 -8.96
C ASN A 56 -22.10 -17.65 -7.63
N LEU A 57 -21.97 -16.83 -6.57
CA LEU A 57 -22.51 -17.13 -5.25
C LEU A 57 -23.87 -16.45 -4.99
N ASN A 58 -24.32 -15.61 -5.94
CA ASN A 58 -25.52 -14.78 -5.82
C ASN A 58 -25.57 -13.97 -4.50
N THR A 59 -24.41 -13.50 -4.03
CA THR A 59 -24.26 -12.73 -2.79
C THR A 59 -23.04 -11.79 -2.88
N TYR A 60 -22.87 -10.93 -1.88
CA TYR A 60 -21.67 -10.11 -1.73
C TYR A 60 -20.50 -10.94 -1.17
N SER A 61 -19.33 -10.80 -1.78
CA SER A 61 -18.06 -11.29 -1.23
C SER A 61 -17.33 -10.13 -0.58
N HIS A 62 -16.88 -10.33 0.65
CA HIS A 62 -16.16 -9.36 1.46
C HIS A 62 -14.67 -9.70 1.52
N TYR A 63 -13.80 -8.70 1.37
CA TYR A 63 -12.35 -8.89 1.40
C TYR A 63 -11.64 -7.62 1.88
N GLY A 64 -10.52 -7.79 2.57
CA GLY A 64 -9.67 -6.68 2.99
C GLY A 64 -8.63 -6.35 1.92
N VAL A 65 -8.45 -5.06 1.63
CA VAL A 65 -7.33 -4.57 0.83
C VAL A 65 -6.32 -3.90 1.75
N VAL A 66 -5.07 -4.34 1.68
CA VAL A 66 -3.98 -3.67 2.40
C VAL A 66 -3.68 -2.32 1.73
N MET A 67 -3.79 -1.27 2.53
CA MET A 67 -3.54 0.10 2.15
C MET A 67 -2.32 0.64 2.89
N THR A 68 -1.58 1.51 2.21
CA THR A 68 -0.40 2.20 2.73
C THR A 68 -0.71 3.69 2.83
N THR A 69 -0.44 4.28 3.99
CA THR A 69 -0.50 5.74 4.17
C THR A 69 0.70 6.42 3.50
N GLU A 70 0.68 7.73 3.40
CA GLU A 70 1.82 8.46 2.85
C GLU A 70 3.09 8.30 3.69
N ALA A 71 2.95 8.37 5.02
CA ALA A 71 4.02 8.04 5.97
C ALA A 71 4.48 6.57 5.82
N GLY A 72 3.55 5.65 5.53
CA GLY A 72 3.88 4.26 5.25
C GLY A 72 4.72 4.09 3.98
N VAL A 73 4.46 4.86 2.91
CA VAL A 73 5.27 4.80 1.68
C VAL A 73 6.71 5.26 1.97
N ALA A 74 6.88 6.40 2.67
CA ALA A 74 8.20 6.90 3.03
C ALA A 74 8.96 5.89 3.90
N TRP A 75 8.30 5.34 4.92
CA TRP A 75 8.88 4.32 5.77
C TRP A 75 9.25 3.05 5.00
N LEU A 76 8.39 2.56 4.10
CA LEU A 76 8.70 1.38 3.27
C LEU A 76 9.92 1.62 2.38
N ALA A 77 10.09 2.82 1.86
CA ALA A 77 11.25 3.17 1.07
C ALA A 77 12.55 3.04 1.89
N GLU A 78 12.56 3.54 3.13
CA GLU A 78 13.69 3.37 4.05
C GLU A 78 13.96 1.89 4.34
N GLN A 79 12.93 1.10 4.65
CA GLN A 79 13.09 -0.34 4.93
C GLN A 79 13.61 -1.14 3.74
N LEU A 80 13.34 -0.67 2.51
CA LEU A 80 13.73 -1.33 1.27
C LEU A 80 15.01 -0.74 0.65
N GLY A 81 15.62 0.28 1.28
CA GLY A 81 16.80 0.96 0.75
C GLY A 81 16.53 1.70 -0.57
N ILE A 82 15.29 2.15 -0.79
CA ILE A 82 14.86 2.86 -2.00
C ILE A 82 14.89 4.36 -1.72
N THR A 83 15.62 5.12 -2.53
CA THR A 83 15.59 6.58 -2.47
C THR A 83 14.26 7.09 -3.03
N VAL A 84 13.40 7.66 -2.19
CA VAL A 84 12.18 8.34 -2.63
C VAL A 84 12.43 9.83 -2.77
N THR A 85 12.21 10.36 -3.97
CA THR A 85 12.29 11.79 -4.25
C THR A 85 10.90 12.41 -4.17
N THR A 86 10.62 13.15 -3.10
CA THR A 86 9.40 13.94 -3.00
C THR A 86 9.53 15.18 -3.87
N LYS A 87 8.73 15.28 -4.94
CA LYS A 87 8.65 16.50 -5.73
C LYS A 87 7.56 17.40 -5.14
N PRO A 88 7.84 18.69 -4.88
CA PRO A 88 6.78 19.62 -4.52
C PRO A 88 5.74 19.68 -5.64
N PRO A 89 4.46 19.92 -5.32
CA PRO A 89 3.46 20.15 -6.35
C PRO A 89 3.95 21.26 -7.27
N ARG A 90 3.90 21.04 -8.58
CA ARG A 90 4.13 22.12 -9.55
C ARG A 90 3.07 23.16 -9.25
N GLN A 91 3.48 24.34 -8.77
CA GLN A 91 2.57 25.46 -8.56
C GLN A 91 1.88 25.72 -9.90
N ALA A 92 0.56 25.48 -9.95
CA ALA A 92 -0.24 25.93 -11.07
C ALA A 92 -0.14 27.45 -11.04
N GLY A 93 0.45 28.05 -12.07
CA GLY A 93 0.69 29.48 -12.14
C GLY A 93 -0.58 30.24 -11.79
N SER A 94 -0.46 31.15 -10.82
CA SER A 94 -1.43 32.19 -10.55
C SER A 94 -1.71 32.90 -11.87
N GLN A 95 -2.90 32.71 -12.44
CA GLN A 95 -3.37 33.60 -13.50
C GLN A 95 -3.75 34.91 -12.83
N ALA A 96 -3.03 35.97 -13.22
CA ALA A 96 -3.27 37.35 -12.87
C ALA A 96 -4.45 37.91 -13.69
#